data_AF-A0A7C1XGS1-F1
#
_entry.id   AF-A0A7C1XGS1-F1
#
_cell.length_a   1.000
_cell.length_b   1.000
_cell.length_c   1.000
_cell.angle_alpha   90.00
_cell.angle_beta   90.00
_cell.angle_gamma   90.00
#
_symmetry.space_group_name_H-M   'P 1'
#
loop_
_entity.id
_entity.type
_entity.pdbx_description
1 polymer ?
#
loop_
_entity_poly.entity_id
_entity_poly.type
_entity_poly.pdbx_seq_one_letter_code
_entity_poly.pdbx_strand_id
1 'polypeptide(L)'
;MSQELIQNWLARLRDSVARRDLEAHMALVSDKVQVYGIPGQAVVDHAGWRRRRDNEFRHDRLASLAHENIRIKTISLRRLGFEVDEIMTATAGPVLRLHKTILLEEEDDGQWRVVEETVHDWRIEQRKPT
;
A
#
# COMPACT_ATOMS: atom_id res chain seq x y z
N MET A 1 -8.82 16.90 -8.66
CA MET A 1 -9.75 15.85 -8.23
C MET A 1 -9.07 14.48 -8.14
N SER A 2 -8.68 13.81 -9.23
CA SER A 2 -8.03 12.48 -9.17
C SER A 2 -6.72 12.46 -8.38
N GLN A 3 -5.88 13.48 -8.52
CA GLN A 3 -4.64 13.58 -7.75
C GLN A 3 -4.90 13.77 -6.24
N GLU A 4 -5.90 14.56 -5.88
CA GLU A 4 -6.31 14.76 -4.48
C GLU A 4 -6.85 13.47 -3.86
N LEU A 5 -7.65 12.71 -4.62
CA LEU A 5 -8.12 11.39 -4.20
C LEU A 5 -6.95 10.44 -3.89
N ILE A 6 -5.97 10.35 -4.80
CA ILE A 6 -4.76 9.55 -4.58
C ILE A 6 -4.03 10.00 -3.32
N GLN A 7 -3.80 11.30 -3.17
CA GLN A 7 -3.08 11.83 -2.01
C GLN A 7 -3.82 11.56 -0.70
N ASN A 8 -5.15 11.68 -0.69
CA ASN A 8 -5.98 11.39 0.47
C ASN A 8 -5.95 9.90 0.81
N TRP A 9 -6.06 9.02 -0.18
CA TRP A 9 -5.97 7.58 0.03
C TRP A 9 -4.59 7.17 0.59
N LEU A 10 -3.50 7.67 -0.02
CA LEU A 10 -2.13 7.43 0.45
C LEU A 10 -1.90 8.01 1.85
N ALA A 11 -2.48 9.17 2.19
CA ALA A 11 -2.39 9.75 3.52
C ALA A 11 -3.08 8.84 4.56
N ARG A 12 -4.29 8.37 4.29
CA ARG A 12 -5.00 7.41 5.16
C ARG A 12 -4.20 6.11 5.33
N LEU A 13 -3.57 5.63 4.26
CA LEU A 13 -2.71 4.44 4.31
C LEU A 13 -1.52 4.65 5.25
N ARG A 14 -0.80 5.78 5.12
CA ARG A 14 0.31 6.14 6.02
C ARG A 14 -0.14 6.29 7.47
N ASP A 15 -1.26 6.97 7.69
CA ASP A 15 -1.81 7.21 9.03
C ASP A 15 -2.20 5.91 9.73
N SER A 16 -2.80 4.97 8.99
CA SER A 16 -3.14 3.65 9.54
C SER A 16 -1.90 2.87 10.01
N VAL A 17 -0.78 2.98 9.28
CA VAL A 17 0.49 2.38 9.68
C VAL A 17 1.09 3.08 10.89
N ALA A 18 1.14 4.42 10.89
CA ALA A 18 1.70 5.20 11.98
C ALA A 18 0.95 4.94 13.31
N ARG A 19 -0.37 4.72 13.23
CA ARG A 19 -1.23 4.38 14.39
C ARG A 19 -1.31 2.88 14.67
N ARG A 20 -0.75 2.03 13.80
CA ARG A 20 -0.89 0.57 13.83
C ARG A 20 -2.36 0.11 13.88
N ASP A 21 -3.22 0.86 13.21
CA ASP A 21 -4.65 0.61 13.17
C ASP A 21 -4.99 -0.33 12.02
N LEU A 22 -5.08 -1.63 12.35
CA LEU A 22 -5.35 -2.67 11.36
C LEU A 22 -6.71 -2.49 10.69
N GLU A 23 -7.73 -2.10 11.44
CA GLU A 23 -9.09 -1.97 10.89
C GLU A 23 -9.18 -0.75 9.96
N ALA A 24 -8.59 0.38 10.35
CA ALA A 24 -8.51 1.55 9.47
C ALA A 24 -7.66 1.27 8.21
N HIS A 25 -6.61 0.45 8.34
CA HIS A 25 -5.80 0.03 7.19
C HIS A 25 -6.64 -0.84 6.24
N MET A 26 -7.27 -1.88 6.76
CA MET A 26 -8.05 -2.81 5.95
C MET A 26 -9.30 -2.16 5.35
N ALA A 27 -9.85 -1.10 5.95
CA ALA A 27 -10.93 -0.31 5.35
C ALA A 27 -10.55 0.35 3.99
N LEU A 28 -9.25 0.48 3.69
CA LEU A 28 -8.72 0.99 2.42
C LEU A 28 -8.48 -0.10 1.37
N VAL A 29 -8.68 -1.36 1.74
CA VAL A 29 -8.37 -2.55 0.94
C VAL A 29 -9.67 -3.26 0.62
N SER A 30 -9.89 -3.57 -0.66
CA SER A 30 -11.08 -4.30 -1.08
C SER A 30 -10.98 -5.76 -0.65
N ASP A 31 -12.12 -6.38 -0.33
CA ASP A 31 -12.19 -7.84 -0.14
C ASP A 31 -11.78 -8.61 -1.41
N LYS A 32 -11.83 -7.96 -2.58
CA LYS A 32 -11.44 -8.52 -3.88
C LYS A 32 -9.95 -8.31 -4.21
N VAL A 33 -9.16 -7.70 -3.30
CA VAL A 33 -7.79 -7.29 -3.61
C VAL A 33 -6.93 -8.47 -4.06
N GLN A 34 -6.11 -8.24 -5.07
CA GLN A 34 -5.03 -9.16 -5.47
C GLN A 34 -3.71 -8.38 -5.55
N VAL A 35 -2.65 -8.93 -4.94
CA VAL A 35 -1.31 -8.35 -5.02
C VAL A 35 -0.35 -9.30 -5.71
N TYR A 36 0.30 -8.80 -6.75
CA TYR A 36 1.22 -9.54 -7.59
C TYR A 36 2.66 -9.03 -7.44
N GLY A 37 3.61 -9.84 -7.89
CA GLY A 37 5.03 -9.45 -7.95
C GLY A 37 5.77 -9.50 -6.61
N ILE A 38 5.18 -10.09 -5.57
CA ILE A 38 5.85 -10.29 -4.28
C ILE A 38 6.82 -11.49 -4.40
N PRO A 39 8.10 -11.33 -4.05
CA PRO A 39 9.06 -12.43 -4.06
C PRO A 39 8.60 -13.63 -3.23
N GLY A 40 8.60 -14.82 -3.82
CA GLY A 40 8.24 -16.06 -3.14
C GLY A 40 6.73 -16.29 -2.95
N GLN A 41 5.87 -15.41 -3.46
CA GLN A 41 4.42 -15.57 -3.42
C GLN A 41 3.81 -15.25 -4.80
N ALA A 42 3.00 -16.16 -5.34
CA ALA A 42 2.38 -15.93 -6.63
C ALA A 42 1.38 -14.76 -6.58
N VAL A 43 0.50 -14.78 -5.57
CA VAL A 43 -0.52 -13.75 -5.34
C VAL A 43 -0.79 -13.65 -3.84
N VAL A 44 -1.05 -12.44 -3.35
CA VAL A 44 -1.57 -12.18 -2.00
C VAL A 44 -2.97 -11.61 -2.11
N ASP A 45 -3.93 -12.29 -1.50
CA ASP A 45 -5.33 -11.87 -1.40
C ASP A 45 -5.59 -11.02 -0.15
N HIS A 46 -6.84 -10.61 0.05
CA HIS A 46 -7.27 -9.82 1.22
C HIS A 46 -6.85 -10.46 2.56
N ALA A 47 -7.04 -11.77 2.72
CA ALA A 47 -6.69 -12.48 3.95
C ALA A 47 -5.17 -12.52 4.18
N GLY A 48 -4.39 -12.75 3.12
CA GLY A 48 -2.94 -12.70 3.16
C GLY A 48 -2.42 -11.30 3.50
N TRP A 49 -3.03 -10.26 2.94
CA TRP A 49 -2.72 -8.87 3.24
C TRP A 49 -2.99 -8.57 4.72
N ARG A 50 -4.20 -8.87 5.21
CA ARG A 50 -4.56 -8.67 6.63
C ARG A 50 -3.57 -9.38 7.55
N ARG A 51 -3.27 -10.66 7.28
CA ARG A 51 -2.32 -11.44 8.09
C ARG A 51 -0.93 -10.79 8.11
N ARG A 52 -0.46 -10.29 6.97
CA ARG A 52 0.84 -9.59 6.89
C ARG A 52 0.83 -8.30 7.71
N ARG A 53 -0.19 -7.44 7.55
CA ARG A 53 -0.31 -6.18 8.31
C ARG A 53 -0.45 -6.43 9.80
N ASP A 54 -1.30 -7.37 10.21
CA ASP A 54 -1.47 -7.76 11.61
C ASP A 54 -0.14 -8.18 12.25
N ASN A 55 0.59 -9.08 11.57
CA ASN A 55 1.89 -9.51 12.04
C ASN A 55 2.90 -8.37 12.16
N GLU A 56 2.91 -7.43 11.21
CA GLU A 56 3.82 -6.27 11.26
C GLU A 56 3.44 -5.29 12.37
N PHE A 57 2.15 -5.05 12.62
CA PHE A 57 1.66 -4.14 13.65
C PHE A 57 1.86 -4.71 15.07
N ARG A 58 1.56 -6.01 15.27
CA ARG A 58 1.69 -6.67 16.58
C ARG A 58 3.13 -6.82 17.04
N HIS A 59 4.07 -6.96 16.11
CA HIS A 59 5.49 -7.16 16.41
C HIS A 59 6.35 -5.92 16.16
N ASP A 60 5.73 -4.76 15.92
CA ASP A 60 6.43 -3.50 15.65
C ASP A 60 7.51 -3.64 14.56
N ARG A 61 7.13 -4.19 13.41
CA ARG A 61 8.07 -4.43 12.30
C ARG A 61 8.02 -3.36 11.22
N LEU A 62 6.95 -2.56 11.17
CA LEU A 62 6.80 -1.46 10.23
C LEU A 62 6.55 -0.16 11.00
N ALA A 63 7.47 0.79 10.85
CA ALA A 63 7.40 2.09 11.51
C ALA A 63 6.65 3.12 10.67
N SER A 64 6.89 3.17 9.36
CA SER A 64 6.26 4.17 8.50
C SER A 64 6.22 3.76 7.02
N LEU A 65 5.32 4.43 6.31
CA LEU A 65 5.24 4.44 4.85
C LEU A 65 5.47 5.86 4.33
N ALA A 66 6.19 5.98 3.21
CA ALA A 66 6.25 7.19 2.41
C ALA A 66 6.02 6.84 0.93
N HIS A 67 5.61 7.83 0.15
CA HIS A 67 5.24 7.64 -1.25
C HIS A 67 5.81 8.78 -2.09
N GLU A 68 6.44 8.43 -3.20
CA GLU A 68 7.11 9.35 -4.11
C GLU A 68 6.79 8.97 -5.58
N ASN A 69 7.13 9.85 -6.53
CA ASN A 69 7.05 9.58 -7.98
C ASN A 69 5.67 9.08 -8.47
N ILE A 70 4.59 9.66 -7.94
CA ILE A 70 3.21 9.28 -8.28
C ILE A 70 2.90 9.68 -9.73
N ARG A 71 2.50 8.70 -10.55
CA ARG A 71 2.11 8.92 -11.95
C ARG A 71 0.79 8.22 -12.26
N ILE A 72 -0.23 9.00 -12.59
CA ILE A 72 -1.54 8.46 -12.98
C ILE A 72 -1.41 7.74 -14.33
N LYS A 73 -2.03 6.54 -14.42
CA LYS A 73 -2.04 5.67 -15.60
C LYS A 73 -3.43 5.52 -16.20
N THR A 74 -4.45 5.46 -15.36
CA THR A 74 -5.83 5.26 -15.81
C THR A 74 -6.78 6.05 -14.92
N ILE A 75 -7.76 6.69 -15.54
CA ILE A 75 -8.87 7.35 -14.85
C ILE A 75 -10.15 6.97 -15.58
N SER A 76 -11.14 6.51 -14.83
CA SER A 76 -12.52 6.31 -15.28
C SER A 76 -13.46 6.69 -14.15
N LEU A 77 -14.77 6.56 -14.36
CA LEU A 77 -15.78 6.96 -13.39
C LEU A 77 -15.58 6.32 -12.01
N ARG A 78 -15.32 5.02 -11.96
CA ARG A 78 -15.20 4.24 -10.71
C ARG A 78 -13.84 3.57 -10.53
N ARG A 79 -12.86 3.87 -11.39
CA ARG A 79 -11.51 3.29 -11.28
C ARG A 79 -10.43 4.33 -11.50
N LEU A 80 -9.37 4.19 -10.72
CA LEU A 80 -8.21 5.05 -10.77
C LEU A 80 -6.95 4.19 -10.61
N GLY A 81 -6.08 4.20 -11.61
CA GLY A 81 -4.82 3.45 -11.61
C GLY A 81 -3.62 4.40 -11.65
N PHE A 82 -2.60 4.13 -10.83
CA PHE A 82 -1.38 4.94 -10.78
C PHE A 82 -0.16 4.11 -10.42
N GLU A 83 1.00 4.54 -10.90
CA GLU A 83 2.30 4.08 -10.42
C GLU A 83 2.78 4.94 -9.25
N VAL A 84 3.52 4.32 -8.34
CA VAL A 84 4.09 4.98 -7.16
C VAL A 84 5.33 4.23 -6.70
N ASP A 85 6.29 4.99 -6.16
CA ASP A 85 7.38 4.43 -5.36
C ASP A 85 6.98 4.47 -3.88
N GLU A 86 6.80 3.30 -3.26
CA GLU A 86 6.50 3.16 -1.84
C GLU A 86 7.79 2.85 -1.07
N ILE A 87 7.98 3.57 0.03
CA ILE A 87 9.13 3.44 0.92
C ILE A 87 8.62 2.94 2.26
N MET A 88 8.93 1.68 2.59
CA MET A 88 8.58 1.06 3.85
C MET A 88 9.78 1.11 4.79
N THR A 89 9.62 1.78 5.93
CA THR A 89 10.66 1.85 6.96
C THR A 89 10.37 0.87 8.07
N ALA A 90 11.21 -0.16 8.23
CA ALA A 90 11.11 -1.06 9.37
C ALA A 90 11.49 -0.35 10.68
N THR A 91 10.89 -0.75 11.81
CA THR A 91 11.22 -0.19 13.13
C THR A 91 12.68 -0.48 13.50
N ALA A 92 13.13 -1.70 13.20
CA ALA A 92 14.52 -2.11 13.27
C ALA A 92 14.91 -2.80 11.95
N GLY A 93 15.95 -2.28 11.28
CA GLY A 93 16.46 -2.87 10.04
C GLY A 93 16.39 -1.93 8.84
N PRO A 94 16.37 -2.50 7.62
CA PRO A 94 16.52 -1.75 6.39
C PRO A 94 15.24 -1.04 5.96
N VAL A 95 15.41 -0.10 5.02
CA VAL A 95 14.32 0.53 4.28
C VAL A 95 14.06 -0.31 3.02
N LEU A 96 12.81 -0.68 2.79
CA LEU A 96 12.38 -1.36 1.58
C LEU A 96 11.75 -0.33 0.64
N ARG A 97 12.24 -0.24 -0.59
CA ARG A 97 11.59 0.55 -1.64
C ARG A 97 10.93 -0.39 -2.65
N LEU A 98 9.70 -0.06 -3.02
CA LEU A 98 8.87 -0.81 -3.96
C LEU A 98 8.44 0.14 -5.08
N HIS A 99 8.69 -0.23 -6.32
CA HIS A 99 8.04 0.38 -7.47
C HIS A 99 6.81 -0.45 -7.83
N LYS A 100 5.61 0.15 -7.76
CA LYS A 100 4.36 -0.60 -7.96
C LYS A 100 3.28 0.20 -8.68
N THR A 101 2.37 -0.52 -9.32
CA THR A 101 1.08 0.01 -9.79
C THR A 101 -0.01 -0.32 -8.78
N ILE A 102 -0.87 0.66 -8.47
CA ILE A 102 -2.04 0.53 -7.62
C ILE A 102 -3.28 0.82 -8.46
N LEU A 103 -4.29 -0.05 -8.37
CA LEU A 103 -5.64 0.18 -8.90
C LEU A 103 -6.62 0.35 -7.75
N LEU A 104 -7.23 1.52 -7.68
CA LEU A 104 -8.34 1.82 -6.80
C LEU A 104 -9.67 1.67 -7.55
N GLU A 105 -10.67 1.16 -6.86
CA GLU A 105 -12.06 1.12 -7.29
C GLU A 105 -12.95 1.79 -6.25
N GLU A 106 -13.93 2.56 -6.71
CA GLU A 106 -15.02 3.06 -5.87
C GLU A 106 -16.08 1.97 -5.73
N GLU A 107 -16.23 1.43 -4.52
CA GLU A 107 -17.23 0.42 -4.21
C GLU A 107 -18.62 1.05 -4.01
N ASP A 108 -19.66 0.22 -3.84
CA ASP A 108 -21.05 0.69 -3.81
C ASP A 108 -21.39 1.54 -2.57
N ASP A 109 -20.54 1.51 -1.55
CA ASP A 109 -20.61 2.40 -0.38
C ASP A 109 -19.91 3.76 -0.61
N GLY A 110 -19.45 4.04 -1.83
CA GLY A 110 -18.76 5.27 -2.20
C GLY A 110 -17.33 5.36 -1.67
N GLN A 111 -16.79 4.27 -1.11
CA GLN A 111 -15.40 4.26 -0.63
C GLN A 111 -14.46 3.74 -1.70
N TRP A 112 -13.33 4.44 -1.83
CA TRP A 112 -12.24 4.06 -2.71
C TRP A 112 -11.31 3.08 -2.00
N ARG A 113 -11.21 1.87 -2.54
CA ARG A 113 -10.39 0.79 -2.00
C ARG A 113 -9.42 0.26 -3.05
N VAL A 114 -8.26 -0.19 -2.62
CA VAL A 114 -7.34 -0.90 -3.52
C VAL A 114 -7.91 -2.27 -3.87
N VAL A 115 -8.03 -2.54 -5.16
CA VAL A 115 -8.47 -3.84 -5.71
C VAL A 115 -7.32 -4.59 -6.36
N GLU A 116 -6.22 -3.90 -6.71
CA GLU A 116 -5.04 -4.56 -7.25
C GLU A 116 -3.77 -3.77 -6.90
N GLU A 117 -2.72 -4.48 -6.53
CA GLU A 117 -1.35 -3.96 -6.57
C GLU A 117 -0.46 -4.88 -7.41
N THR A 118 0.42 -4.31 -8.22
CA THR A 118 1.46 -5.07 -8.92
C THR A 118 2.81 -4.46 -8.61
N VAL A 119 3.66 -5.21 -7.89
CA VAL A 119 5.04 -4.82 -7.61
C VAL A 119 5.90 -5.17 -8.83
N HIS A 120 6.56 -4.17 -9.40
CA HIS A 120 7.42 -4.32 -10.58
C HIS A 120 8.89 -4.49 -10.22
N ASP A 121 9.33 -3.77 -9.20
CA ASP A 121 10.70 -3.80 -8.70
C ASP A 121 10.74 -3.53 -7.19
N TRP A 122 11.76 -4.05 -6.53
CA TRP A 122 11.98 -3.83 -5.11
C TRP A 122 13.47 -3.86 -4.76
N ARG A 123 13.85 -3.05 -3.78
CA ARG A 123 15.22 -3.02 -3.28
C ARG A 123 15.29 -2.73 -1.78
N ILE A 124 16.29 -3.31 -1.14
CA ILE A 124 16.59 -3.12 0.27
C ILE A 124 17.73 -2.10 0.38
N GLU A 125 17.50 -1.03 1.13
CA GLU A 125 18.48 -0.01 1.42
C GLU A 125 18.85 -0.08 2.92
N GLN A 126 20.15 -0.04 3.23
CA GLN A 126 20.55 0.04 4.63
C GLN A 126 20.16 1.41 5.21
N ARG A 127 19.59 1.39 6.41
CA ARG A 127 19.35 2.61 7.18
C ARG A 127 20.70 3.24 7.50
N LYS A 128 21.01 4.41 6.93
CA LYS A 128 22.21 5.16 7.30
C LYS A 128 22.12 5.49 8.79
N PRO A 129 23.13 5.18 9.62
CA PRO A 129 23.15 5.65 10.99
C PRO A 129 23.10 7.17 11.00
N THR A 130 22.25 7.71 11.87
CA THR A 130 22.09 9.16 12.10
C THR A 130 23.25 9.67 12.93
#